data_AF-A0A3B5LSL2-F1
#
_entry.id   AF-A0A3B5LSL2-F1
#
_cell.length_a   1.000
_cell.length_b   1.000
_cell.length_c   1.000
_cell.angle_alpha   90.00
_cell.angle_beta   90.00
_cell.angle_gamma   90.00
#
_symmetry.space_group_name_H-M   'P 1'
#
loop_
_entity.id
_entity.type
_entity.pdbx_description
1 polymer ?
#
loop_
_entity_poly.entity_id
_entity_poly.type
_entity_poly.pdbx_seq_one_letter_code
_entity_poly.pdbx_strand_id
1 'polypeptide(L)'
;SFHSFVPTFPFKKHFLKIEPFVFDCSRAEKRLKIAKDVNSSDASEDTGSDTVLAFAVSSSGKLMAITDDTKRLILFQCEPSWHCISIRWVIRRCTSLVFSPAEDELLVADKSGDVYSFSVVEPEKDGELKMGHLSMLLAVTISADDQYIITADRDEKIRVSHRRSPYNIQSYCLGHHQLMNVYIFTLEQTNDEKLRLHSKLHLFHRPMDIGFDMKGQLWVLLDSSDVPLQIHTYRKNSWEVWLDSNLHTSRYKLIILFLTSILLLIIYFYFILIIHLYKVSFDNVSVYLQKKQQRIEEHQLKRTKGQKTKCTKKSKKKPDEVLTQPST
;
A
#
# COMPACT_ATOMS: atom_id res chain seq x y z
N SER A 1 13.76 -56.06 32.92
CA SER A 1 12.44 -56.35 32.32
C SER A 1 11.42 -55.44 32.98
N PHE A 2 11.18 -54.27 32.38
CA PHE A 2 10.25 -53.28 32.92
C PHE A 2 8.82 -53.59 32.48
N HIS A 3 7.91 -53.63 33.45
CA HIS A 3 6.48 -53.67 33.23
C HIS A 3 5.91 -52.26 33.01
N SER A 4 4.90 -52.26 32.16
CA SER A 4 4.02 -51.18 31.69
C SER A 4 3.37 -50.32 32.77
N PHE A 5 3.14 -49.04 32.47
CA PHE A 5 1.86 -48.36 32.67
C PHE A 5 1.82 -47.10 31.78
N VAL A 6 1.00 -47.13 30.72
CA VAL A 6 0.64 -45.96 29.92
C VAL A 6 -0.86 -45.73 30.13
N PRO A 7 -1.30 -44.62 30.74
CA PRO A 7 -2.70 -44.27 30.73
C PRO A 7 -3.03 -43.62 29.38
N THR A 8 -3.89 -44.30 28.62
CA THR A 8 -4.63 -43.78 27.48
C THR A 8 -5.57 -42.65 27.93
N PHE A 9 -5.38 -41.44 27.42
CA PHE A 9 -6.41 -40.40 27.39
C PHE A 9 -6.83 -40.15 25.93
N PRO A 10 -8.10 -40.34 25.55
CA PRO A 10 -8.55 -40.12 24.19
C PRO A 10 -8.95 -38.65 24.00
N PHE A 11 -8.00 -37.77 23.70
CA PHE A 11 -8.35 -36.46 23.12
C PHE A 11 -8.37 -36.59 21.59
N LYS A 12 -9.52 -37.00 21.04
CA LYS A 12 -9.82 -36.78 19.61
C LYS A 12 -9.97 -35.26 19.38
N LYS A 13 -8.85 -34.56 19.17
CA LYS A 13 -8.87 -33.25 18.51
C LYS A 13 -9.33 -33.48 17.08
N HIS A 14 -10.60 -33.19 16.81
CA HIS A 14 -11.06 -32.94 15.45
C HIS A 14 -10.34 -31.68 14.95
N PHE A 15 -9.13 -31.85 14.43
CA PHE A 15 -8.56 -30.83 13.56
C PHE A 15 -9.44 -30.80 12.32
N LEU A 16 -10.29 -29.79 12.22
CA LEU A 16 -10.90 -29.42 10.94
C LEU A 16 -9.75 -29.34 9.93
N LYS A 17 -9.75 -30.26 8.96
CA LYS A 17 -8.78 -30.28 7.88
C LYS A 17 -9.16 -29.13 6.97
N ILE A 18 -8.66 -27.94 7.27
CA ILE A 18 -8.80 -26.77 6.41
C ILE A 18 -7.96 -27.06 5.17
N GLU A 19 -8.62 -27.31 4.04
CA GLU A 19 -7.93 -27.45 2.77
C GLU A 19 -7.40 -26.07 2.34
N PRO A 20 -6.14 -25.96 1.89
CA PRO A 20 -5.59 -24.69 1.46
C PRO A 20 -6.31 -24.22 0.20
N PHE A 21 -6.74 -22.95 0.18
CA PHE A 21 -7.15 -22.30 -1.05
C PHE A 21 -5.91 -22.03 -1.91
N VAL A 22 -5.92 -22.52 -3.15
CA VAL A 22 -4.81 -22.33 -4.10
C VAL A 22 -5.31 -21.51 -5.27
N PHE A 23 -4.77 -20.29 -5.41
CA PHE A 23 -5.00 -19.44 -6.57
C PHE A 23 -3.75 -19.42 -7.44
N ASP A 24 -3.86 -19.95 -8.66
CA ASP A 24 -2.77 -19.98 -9.63
C ASP A 24 -2.73 -18.66 -10.40
N CYS A 25 -1.85 -17.75 -9.97
CA CYS A 25 -1.64 -16.47 -10.63
C CYS A 25 -1.29 -16.61 -12.12
N SER A 26 -0.65 -17.71 -12.55
CA SER A 26 -0.32 -17.91 -13.98
C SER A 26 -1.55 -18.10 -14.88
N ARG A 27 -2.69 -18.50 -14.29
CA ARG A 27 -3.97 -18.71 -14.96
C ARG A 27 -4.92 -17.52 -14.85
N ALA A 28 -4.57 -16.52 -14.04
CA ALA A 28 -5.34 -15.28 -13.93
C ALA A 28 -5.32 -14.51 -15.25
N GLU A 29 -6.41 -13.78 -15.56
CA GLU A 29 -6.57 -13.02 -16.81
C GLU A 29 -5.34 -12.15 -17.11
N LYS A 30 -4.92 -12.13 -18.37
CA LYS A 30 -3.78 -11.32 -18.81
C LYS A 30 -4.28 -9.98 -19.34
N ARG A 31 -3.56 -8.89 -19.01
CA ARG A 31 -3.87 -7.55 -19.53
C ARG A 31 -3.86 -7.55 -21.06
N LEU A 32 -5.02 -7.27 -21.67
CA LEU A 32 -5.08 -6.93 -23.10
C LEU A 32 -4.33 -5.61 -23.32
N LYS A 33 -3.28 -5.63 -24.13
CA LYS A 33 -2.52 -4.42 -24.51
C LYS A 33 -3.43 -3.54 -25.38
N ILE A 34 -4.02 -2.49 -24.82
CA ILE A 34 -4.71 -1.45 -25.58
C ILE A 34 -3.68 -0.44 -26.08
N ALA A 35 -3.76 -0.03 -27.35
CA ALA A 35 -2.77 0.79 -28.07
C ALA A 35 -2.45 2.18 -27.49
N LYS A 36 -3.02 2.58 -26.34
CA LYS A 36 -2.73 3.85 -25.65
C LYS A 36 -1.50 3.79 -24.73
N ASP A 37 -1.01 2.60 -24.36
CA ASP A 37 0.12 2.44 -23.43
C ASP A 37 1.51 2.60 -24.08
N VAL A 38 1.58 2.85 -25.39
CA VAL A 38 2.86 2.93 -26.14
C VAL A 38 3.67 4.21 -25.84
N ASN A 39 3.08 5.21 -25.19
CA ASN A 39 3.74 6.50 -24.90
C ASN A 39 4.22 6.68 -23.45
N SER A 40 4.18 5.63 -22.60
CA SER A 40 4.84 5.69 -21.30
C SER A 40 6.27 5.15 -21.42
N SER A 41 7.26 5.91 -20.97
CA SER A 41 8.70 5.67 -21.10
C SER A 41 9.26 4.48 -20.31
N ASP A 42 8.42 3.51 -19.96
CA ASP A 42 8.81 2.25 -19.33
C ASP A 42 8.60 1.11 -20.32
N ALA A 43 9.36 1.15 -21.41
CA ALA A 43 9.42 0.10 -22.42
C ALA A 43 10.43 -0.99 -22.03
N SER A 44 10.36 -1.50 -20.80
CA SER A 44 10.86 -2.85 -20.53
C SER A 44 9.68 -3.79 -20.70
N GLU A 45 9.75 -4.69 -21.68
CA GLU A 45 8.83 -5.82 -21.77
C GLU A 45 8.99 -6.67 -20.50
N ASP A 46 8.24 -6.34 -19.46
CA ASP A 46 8.22 -7.07 -18.21
C ASP A 46 7.53 -8.42 -18.46
N THR A 47 8.33 -9.42 -18.83
CA THR A 47 7.98 -10.83 -18.61
C THR A 47 8.03 -11.09 -17.10
N GLY A 48 7.06 -10.55 -16.37
CA GLY A 48 6.91 -10.83 -14.94
C GLY A 48 6.65 -12.31 -14.71
N SER A 49 7.11 -12.79 -13.56
CA SER A 49 7.09 -14.19 -13.14
C SER A 49 5.88 -14.56 -12.29
N ASP A 50 4.90 -13.65 -12.20
CA ASP A 50 3.73 -13.73 -11.32
C ASP A 50 4.11 -13.76 -9.82
N THR A 51 5.27 -13.19 -9.49
CA THR A 51 5.76 -13.13 -8.11
C THR A 51 4.98 -12.10 -7.32
N VAL A 52 4.36 -12.52 -6.20
CA VAL A 52 3.64 -11.63 -5.28
C VAL A 52 4.61 -10.61 -4.67
N LEU A 53 4.27 -9.33 -4.79
CA LEU A 53 5.08 -8.21 -4.30
C LEU A 53 4.55 -7.63 -2.98
N ALA A 54 3.23 -7.54 -2.83
CA ALA A 54 2.60 -7.03 -1.62
C ALA A 54 1.21 -7.65 -1.45
N PHE A 55 0.76 -7.76 -0.20
CA PHE A 55 -0.59 -8.19 0.14
C PHE A 55 -1.13 -7.39 1.33
N ALA A 56 -2.45 -7.39 1.51
CA ALA A 56 -3.12 -6.86 2.69
C ALA A 56 -4.34 -7.72 3.03
N VAL A 57 -4.66 -7.77 4.31
CA VAL A 57 -5.89 -8.37 4.83
C VAL A 57 -6.70 -7.27 5.50
N SER A 58 -8.00 -7.25 5.24
CA SER A 58 -8.95 -6.33 5.86
C SER A 58 -9.07 -6.54 7.37
N SER A 59 -9.53 -5.52 8.10
CA SER A 59 -9.66 -5.57 9.56
C SER A 59 -10.61 -6.66 10.07
N SER A 60 -11.61 -7.03 9.28
CA SER A 60 -12.58 -8.09 9.53
C SER A 60 -12.05 -9.49 9.17
N GLY A 61 -10.93 -9.55 8.44
CA GLY A 61 -10.38 -10.80 7.90
C GLY A 61 -11.14 -11.34 6.67
N LYS A 62 -12.21 -10.68 6.23
CA LYS A 62 -13.09 -11.18 5.15
C LYS A 62 -12.58 -10.91 3.76
N LEU A 63 -11.69 -9.94 3.60
CA LEU A 63 -11.09 -9.55 2.33
C LEU A 63 -9.57 -9.67 2.39
N MET A 64 -8.98 -10.06 1.26
CA MET A 64 -7.55 -10.05 1.03
C MET A 64 -7.25 -9.44 -0.34
N ALA A 65 -6.25 -8.57 -0.41
CA ALA A 65 -5.75 -8.02 -1.66
C ALA A 65 -4.30 -8.47 -1.86
N ILE A 66 -3.92 -8.79 -3.09
CA ILE A 66 -2.54 -9.08 -3.47
C ILE A 66 -2.15 -8.30 -4.72
N THR A 67 -0.86 -8.05 -4.86
CA THR A 67 -0.27 -7.54 -6.09
C THR A 67 0.97 -8.32 -6.47
N ASP A 68 1.29 -8.35 -7.76
CA ASP A 68 2.44 -9.09 -8.29
C ASP A 68 3.32 -8.24 -9.24
N ASP A 69 4.41 -8.86 -9.71
CA ASP A 69 5.37 -8.25 -10.61
C ASP A 69 4.86 -8.06 -12.05
N THR A 70 3.70 -8.63 -12.40
CA THR A 70 2.95 -8.40 -13.64
C THR A 70 1.90 -7.29 -13.52
N LYS A 71 1.97 -6.49 -12.44
CA LYS A 71 1.12 -5.31 -12.18
C LYS A 71 -0.35 -5.66 -11.98
N ARG A 72 -0.59 -6.85 -11.44
CA ARG A 72 -1.92 -7.31 -11.04
C ARG A 72 -2.29 -6.82 -9.67
N LEU A 73 -3.54 -6.43 -9.51
CA LEU A 73 -4.19 -6.20 -8.23
C LEU A 73 -5.39 -7.14 -8.16
N ILE A 74 -5.30 -8.13 -7.29
CA ILE A 74 -6.32 -9.17 -7.16
C ILE A 74 -6.96 -9.01 -5.79
N LEU A 75 -8.28 -8.90 -5.78
CA LEU A 75 -9.09 -8.80 -4.57
C LEU A 75 -9.84 -10.12 -4.36
N PHE A 76 -9.79 -10.65 -3.14
CA PHE A 76 -10.44 -11.87 -2.73
C PHE A 76 -11.43 -11.62 -1.61
N GLN A 77 -12.52 -12.37 -1.63
CA GLN A 77 -13.33 -12.69 -0.46
C GLN A 77 -12.70 -13.93 0.19
N CYS A 78 -12.47 -13.91 1.50
CA CYS A 78 -11.91 -15.02 2.29
C CYS A 78 -13.00 -15.82 3.02
N GLU A 79 -14.08 -15.14 3.43
CA GLU A 79 -15.20 -15.74 4.17
C GLU A 79 -16.55 -15.45 3.47
N PRO A 80 -17.48 -16.43 3.41
CA PRO A 80 -17.41 -17.77 4.01
C PRO A 80 -16.54 -18.77 3.22
N SER A 81 -16.15 -18.41 2.00
CA SER A 81 -15.29 -19.21 1.15
C SER A 81 -14.39 -18.31 0.32
N TRP A 82 -13.19 -18.78 0.04
CA TRP A 82 -12.24 -18.08 -0.80
C TRP A 82 -12.73 -18.00 -2.25
N HIS A 83 -12.89 -16.78 -2.77
CA HIS A 83 -13.09 -16.56 -4.21
C HIS A 83 -12.51 -15.23 -4.65
N CYS A 84 -12.09 -15.16 -5.92
CA CYS A 84 -11.64 -13.92 -6.54
C CYS A 84 -12.86 -13.01 -6.77
N ILE A 85 -12.78 -11.76 -6.30
CA ILE A 85 -13.78 -10.71 -6.54
C ILE A 85 -13.44 -9.98 -7.85
N SER A 86 -12.18 -9.61 -8.04
CA SER A 86 -11.75 -8.83 -9.21
C SER A 86 -10.26 -8.92 -9.46
N ILE A 87 -9.89 -8.74 -10.73
CA ILE A 87 -8.51 -8.61 -11.19
C ILE A 87 -8.40 -7.28 -11.92
N ARG A 88 -7.69 -6.31 -11.32
CA ARG A 88 -7.48 -4.97 -11.86
C ARG A 88 -6.00 -4.72 -12.12
N TRP A 89 -5.70 -3.71 -12.93
CA TRP A 89 -4.32 -3.33 -13.25
C TRP A 89 -3.86 -2.05 -12.57
N VAL A 90 -2.71 -2.16 -11.92
CA VAL A 90 -1.99 -1.01 -11.36
C VAL A 90 -1.05 -0.42 -12.41
N ILE A 91 -0.70 0.86 -12.24
CA ILE A 91 0.14 1.58 -13.20
C ILE A 91 1.60 1.10 -13.10
N ARG A 92 2.10 0.98 -11.87
CA ARG A 92 3.45 0.51 -11.55
C ARG A 92 3.40 -0.64 -10.54
N ARG A 93 4.53 -1.33 -10.39
CA ARG A 93 4.69 -2.38 -9.37
C ARG A 93 4.49 -1.79 -7.98
N CYS A 94 3.64 -2.44 -7.20
CA CYS A 94 3.27 -2.01 -5.87
C CYS A 94 4.33 -2.38 -4.84
N THR A 95 4.36 -1.62 -3.75
CA THR A 95 5.24 -1.84 -2.60
C THR A 95 4.45 -2.08 -1.31
N SER A 96 3.23 -1.53 -1.20
CA SER A 96 2.41 -1.65 0.01
C SER A 96 0.92 -1.49 -0.32
N LEU A 97 0.08 -2.21 0.43
CA LEU A 97 -1.38 -2.22 0.30
C LEU A 97 -2.00 -1.99 1.68
N VAL A 98 -3.10 -1.23 1.77
CA VAL A 98 -3.84 -1.06 3.02
C VAL A 98 -5.33 -0.84 2.75
N PHE A 99 -6.19 -1.56 3.48
CA PHE A 99 -7.63 -1.33 3.45
C PHE A 99 -8.01 -0.13 4.32
N SER A 100 -9.04 0.62 3.92
CA SER A 100 -9.68 1.59 4.79
C SER A 100 -10.29 0.90 6.02
N PRO A 101 -10.41 1.59 7.17
CA PRO A 101 -11.11 1.06 8.34
C PRO A 101 -12.55 0.61 8.06
N ALA A 102 -13.21 1.23 7.07
CA ALA A 102 -14.56 0.88 6.63
C ALA A 102 -14.60 -0.27 5.59
N GLU A 103 -13.44 -0.75 5.13
CA GLU A 103 -13.28 -1.82 4.14
C GLU A 103 -13.95 -1.55 2.78
N ASP A 104 -14.14 -0.27 2.45
CA ASP A 104 -14.75 0.21 1.21
C ASP A 104 -13.73 0.66 0.15
N GLU A 105 -12.47 0.88 0.58
CA GLU A 105 -11.38 1.39 -0.23
C GLU A 105 -10.09 0.61 0.06
N LEU A 106 -9.27 0.40 -0.97
CA LEU A 106 -7.91 -0.12 -0.85
C LEU A 106 -6.93 0.93 -1.37
N LEU A 107 -6.03 1.39 -0.51
CA LEU A 107 -4.90 2.21 -0.94
C LEU A 107 -3.74 1.33 -1.37
N VAL A 108 -3.10 1.74 -2.46
CA VAL A 108 -2.05 1.01 -3.15
C VAL A 108 -0.88 1.96 -3.39
N ALA A 109 0.24 1.73 -2.72
CA ALA A 109 1.47 2.48 -2.93
C ALA A 109 2.39 1.78 -3.94
N ASP A 110 3.07 2.56 -4.77
CA ASP A 110 3.91 2.02 -5.85
C ASP A 110 5.36 2.53 -5.87
N LYS A 111 6.14 1.89 -6.74
CA LYS A 111 7.57 2.19 -6.92
C LYS A 111 7.88 3.56 -7.52
N SER A 112 6.90 4.24 -8.15
CA SER A 112 7.06 5.62 -8.62
C SER A 112 6.86 6.66 -7.52
N GLY A 113 6.36 6.24 -6.36
CA GLY A 113 6.07 7.14 -5.26
C GLY A 113 4.60 7.53 -5.17
N ASP A 114 3.72 6.90 -5.95
CA ASP A 114 2.30 7.26 -6.00
C ASP A 114 1.46 6.37 -5.09
N VAL A 115 0.36 6.94 -4.56
CA VAL A 115 -0.71 6.23 -3.86
C VAL A 115 -1.98 6.31 -4.69
N TYR A 116 -2.48 5.16 -5.12
CA TYR A 116 -3.77 5.00 -5.77
C TYR A 116 -4.81 4.46 -4.79
N SER A 117 -6.06 4.84 -5.01
CA SER A 117 -7.22 4.28 -4.34
C SER A 117 -8.00 3.41 -5.29
N PHE A 118 -8.40 2.23 -4.84
CA PHE A 118 -9.29 1.33 -5.54
C PHE A 118 -10.54 1.08 -4.70
N SER A 119 -11.71 1.13 -5.33
CA SER A 119 -12.95 0.78 -4.62
C SER A 119 -13.02 -0.73 -4.38
N VAL A 120 -13.42 -1.10 -3.17
CA VAL A 120 -13.80 -2.48 -2.83
C VAL A 120 -15.25 -2.74 -3.26
N VAL A 121 -16.11 -1.72 -3.17
CA VAL A 121 -17.55 -1.80 -3.48
C VAL A 121 -17.82 -1.76 -4.99
N GLU A 122 -17.01 -1.04 -5.75
CA GLU A 122 -17.07 -0.96 -7.21
C GLU A 122 -15.82 -1.65 -7.80
N PRO A 123 -15.74 -2.99 -7.78
CA PRO A 123 -14.49 -3.71 -8.01
C PRO A 123 -13.99 -3.69 -9.45
N GLU A 124 -14.77 -3.17 -10.40
CA GLU A 124 -14.34 -2.96 -11.79
C GLU A 124 -13.85 -1.52 -12.05
N LYS A 125 -13.93 -0.64 -11.04
CA LYS A 125 -13.52 0.75 -11.17
C LYS A 125 -12.00 0.86 -11.18
N ASP A 126 -11.50 1.63 -12.14
CA ASP A 126 -10.08 1.97 -12.23
C ASP A 126 -9.60 2.74 -10.99
N GLY A 127 -8.30 2.59 -10.68
CA GLY A 127 -7.68 3.25 -9.56
C GLY A 127 -7.59 4.77 -9.73
N GLU A 128 -7.83 5.52 -8.65
CA GLU A 128 -7.73 6.98 -8.62
C GLU A 128 -6.43 7.40 -7.92
N LEU A 129 -5.61 8.22 -8.57
CA LEU A 129 -4.41 8.79 -7.96
C LEU A 129 -4.78 9.76 -6.82
N LYS A 130 -4.33 9.46 -5.59
CA LYS A 130 -4.60 10.29 -4.40
C LYS A 130 -3.44 11.23 -4.07
N MET A 131 -2.21 10.75 -4.13
CA MET A 131 -1.01 11.54 -3.85
C MET A 131 0.24 10.92 -4.47
N GLY A 132 1.32 11.72 -4.52
CA GLY A 132 2.61 11.29 -5.03
C GLY A 132 3.78 11.84 -4.21
N HIS A 133 4.85 11.07 -4.17
CA HIS A 133 6.17 11.40 -3.69
C HIS A 133 7.13 11.54 -4.87
N LEU A 134 8.29 12.17 -4.64
CA LEU A 134 9.35 12.23 -5.64
C LEU A 134 10.24 10.98 -5.63
N SER A 135 10.06 10.13 -4.61
CA SER A 135 10.82 8.91 -4.40
C SER A 135 9.85 7.76 -4.14
N MET A 136 10.38 6.55 -4.32
CA MET A 136 9.67 5.29 -4.13
C MET A 136 9.00 5.25 -2.75
N LEU A 137 7.71 4.92 -2.73
CA LEU A 137 7.03 4.61 -1.48
C LEU A 137 7.41 3.22 -1.02
N LEU A 138 7.71 3.09 0.27
CA LEU A 138 8.03 1.83 0.93
C LEU A 138 6.84 1.31 1.74
N ALA A 139 6.05 2.22 2.31
CA ALA A 139 4.87 1.86 3.10
C ALA A 139 3.78 2.93 2.99
N VAL A 140 2.52 2.48 3.10
CA VAL A 140 1.34 3.33 3.28
C VAL A 140 0.46 2.74 4.38
N THR A 141 -0.12 3.60 5.21
CA THR A 141 -1.14 3.21 6.19
C THR A 141 -2.17 4.33 6.37
N ILE A 142 -3.31 3.99 6.97
CA ILE A 142 -4.39 4.91 7.30
C ILE A 142 -4.47 5.02 8.83
N SER A 143 -4.67 6.23 9.35
CA SER A 143 -4.88 6.42 10.78
C SER A 143 -6.18 5.74 11.25
N ALA A 144 -6.22 5.28 12.49
CA ALA A 144 -7.36 4.54 13.03
C ALA A 144 -8.68 5.35 13.02
N ASP A 145 -8.61 6.67 13.04
CA ASP A 145 -9.73 7.62 12.94
C ASP A 145 -10.08 8.01 11.50
N ASP A 146 -9.45 7.37 10.51
CA ASP A 146 -9.66 7.57 9.07
C ASP A 146 -9.39 9.01 8.58
N GLN A 147 -8.66 9.81 9.37
CA GLN A 147 -8.38 11.21 9.03
C GLN A 147 -7.12 11.40 8.19
N TYR A 148 -6.15 10.48 8.27
CA TYR A 148 -4.83 10.66 7.70
C TYR A 148 -4.36 9.47 6.88
N ILE A 149 -3.66 9.77 5.79
CA ILE A 149 -2.80 8.82 5.06
C ILE A 149 -1.37 9.08 5.51
N ILE A 150 -0.69 8.04 5.95
CA ILE A 150 0.70 8.09 6.39
C ILE A 150 1.53 7.29 5.40
N THR A 151 2.53 7.92 4.79
CA THR A 151 3.42 7.30 3.81
C THR A 151 4.86 7.39 4.27
N ALA A 152 5.65 6.36 3.98
CA ALA A 152 7.10 6.37 4.15
C ALA A 152 7.76 6.16 2.80
N ASP A 153 8.68 7.05 2.42
CA ASP A 153 9.45 6.94 1.18
C ASP A 153 10.90 6.52 1.42
N ARG A 154 11.56 6.13 0.32
CA ARG A 154 12.97 5.71 0.28
C ARG A 154 13.94 6.83 0.66
N ASP A 155 13.53 8.10 0.59
CA ASP A 155 14.36 9.24 0.96
C ASP A 155 14.15 9.65 2.43
N GLU A 156 13.78 8.67 3.26
CA GLU A 156 13.64 8.78 4.72
C GLU A 156 12.60 9.82 5.17
N LYS A 157 11.52 10.00 4.39
CA LYS A 157 10.41 10.90 4.78
C LYS A 157 9.19 10.08 5.13
N ILE A 158 8.78 10.19 6.40
CA ILE A 158 7.42 9.82 6.79
C ILE A 158 6.56 11.07 6.65
N ARG A 159 5.55 11.02 5.78
CA ARG A 159 4.61 12.12 5.55
C ARG A 159 3.24 11.73 6.11
N VAL A 160 2.62 12.66 6.83
CA VAL A 160 1.25 12.56 7.33
C VAL A 160 0.41 13.56 6.55
N SER A 161 -0.49 13.06 5.71
CA SER A 161 -1.37 13.85 4.85
C SER A 161 -2.83 13.64 5.24
N HIS A 162 -3.68 14.66 5.10
CA HIS A 162 -5.12 14.48 5.32
C HIS A 162 -5.72 13.53 4.28
N ARG A 163 -6.51 12.54 4.69
CA ARG A 163 -7.05 11.50 3.81
C ARG A 163 -7.97 12.06 2.72
N ARG A 164 -8.87 12.98 3.09
CA ARG A 164 -9.81 13.62 2.15
C ARG A 164 -9.16 14.65 1.24
N SER A 165 -8.00 15.16 1.63
CA SER A 165 -7.24 16.16 0.89
C SER A 165 -5.74 15.89 1.01
N PRO A 166 -5.20 14.84 0.36
CA PRO A 166 -3.82 14.39 0.59
C PRO A 166 -2.72 15.40 0.24
N TYR A 167 -3.07 16.42 -0.55
CA TYR A 167 -2.24 17.59 -0.84
C TYR A 167 -2.03 18.50 0.39
N ASN A 168 -2.90 18.41 1.40
CA ASN A 168 -2.73 19.07 2.68
C ASN A 168 -1.91 18.16 3.60
N ILE A 169 -0.68 18.58 3.88
CA ILE A 169 0.30 17.79 4.64
C ILE A 169 0.29 18.28 6.08
N GLN A 170 -0.24 17.46 6.98
CA GLN A 170 -0.28 17.77 8.39
C GLN A 170 1.14 17.86 8.97
N SER A 171 1.98 16.86 8.68
CA SER A 171 3.37 16.91 9.12
C SER A 171 4.29 15.94 8.40
N TYR A 172 5.59 16.13 8.57
CA TYR A 172 6.60 15.12 8.30
C TYR A 172 7.25 14.66 9.60
N CYS A 173 7.58 13.37 9.69
CA CYS A 173 8.48 12.81 10.69
C CYS A 173 9.79 12.44 9.97
N LEU A 174 10.79 13.29 10.12
CA LEU A 174 12.10 13.17 9.48
C LEU A 174 13.11 12.71 10.52
N GLY A 175 14.20 12.03 10.10
CA GLY A 175 15.37 11.76 10.95
C GLY A 175 15.40 10.40 11.67
N HIS A 176 14.78 9.39 11.07
CA HIS A 176 14.87 7.99 11.50
C HIS A 176 16.05 7.32 10.81
N HIS A 177 17.02 6.81 11.58
CA HIS A 177 18.34 6.42 11.03
C HIS A 177 18.83 5.04 11.47
N GLN A 178 18.09 4.37 12.35
CA GLN A 178 18.57 3.18 13.01
C GLN A 178 17.63 2.03 12.71
N LEU A 179 18.14 1.09 11.89
CA LEU A 179 17.54 -0.20 11.57
C LEU A 179 17.31 -1.09 12.81
N MET A 180 17.63 -0.64 14.03
CA MET A 180 17.43 -1.39 15.27
C MET A 180 16.42 -0.73 16.20
N ASN A 181 15.75 0.34 15.76
CA ASN A 181 14.72 0.98 16.57
C ASN A 181 13.36 0.91 15.94
N VAL A 182 12.36 0.73 16.79
CA VAL A 182 10.95 0.95 16.45
C VAL A 182 10.50 2.25 17.11
N TYR A 183 10.04 3.18 16.29
CA TYR A 183 9.46 4.44 16.75
C TYR A 183 7.95 4.32 16.77
N ILE A 184 7.35 4.54 17.94
CA ILE A 184 5.91 4.44 18.13
C ILE A 184 5.39 5.85 18.33
N PHE A 185 4.41 6.21 17.51
CA PHE A 185 3.77 7.52 17.53
C PHE A 185 2.33 7.37 18.00
N THR A 186 1.86 8.35 18.77
CA THR A 186 0.45 8.50 19.13
C THR A 186 -0.13 9.68 18.37
N LEU A 187 -1.37 9.52 17.90
CA LEU A 187 -2.17 10.60 17.36
C LEU A 187 -3.09 11.09 18.47
N GLU A 188 -2.77 12.25 19.07
CA GLU A 188 -3.60 12.85 20.11
C GLU A 188 -4.72 13.69 19.49
N GLN A 189 -5.98 13.34 19.79
CA GLN A 189 -7.18 14.11 19.43
C GLN A 189 -7.39 15.27 20.43
N THR A 190 -6.48 16.26 20.39
CA THR A 190 -6.71 17.57 21.03
C THR A 190 -7.11 18.59 19.97
N ASN A 191 -7.51 19.82 20.36
CA ASN A 191 -7.90 20.88 19.41
C ASN A 191 -6.87 21.09 18.27
N ASP A 192 -5.59 20.81 18.52
CA ASP A 192 -4.55 20.69 17.51
C ASP A 192 -4.14 19.21 17.36
N GLU A 193 -4.82 18.45 16.49
CA GLU A 193 -4.52 17.04 16.22
C GLU A 193 -3.05 16.86 15.83
N LYS A 194 -2.24 16.31 16.75
CA LYS A 194 -0.79 16.29 16.59
C LYS A 194 -0.26 14.87 16.79
N LEU A 195 0.31 14.31 15.73
CA LEU A 195 1.18 13.14 15.84
C LEU A 195 2.37 13.48 16.76
N ARG A 196 2.59 12.69 17.80
CA ARG A 196 3.68 12.82 18.78
C ARG A 196 4.44 11.51 18.90
N LEU A 197 5.76 11.59 19.08
CA LEU A 197 6.56 10.42 19.41
C LEU A 197 6.18 9.97 20.83
N HIS A 198 5.62 8.78 20.96
CA HIS A 198 5.23 8.20 22.23
C HIS A 198 6.38 7.44 22.87
N SER A 199 7.06 6.58 22.10
CA SER A 199 8.15 5.77 22.62
C SER A 199 9.13 5.33 21.53
N LYS A 200 10.38 5.14 21.92
CA LYS A 200 11.44 4.55 21.09
C LYS A 200 11.84 3.20 21.71
N LEU A 201 11.61 2.12 20.98
CA LEU A 201 12.07 0.78 21.37
C LEU A 201 13.39 0.49 20.70
N HIS A 202 14.40 0.15 21.49
CA HIS A 202 15.66 -0.36 20.99
C HIS A 202 15.60 -1.88 20.94
N LEU A 203 15.86 -2.45 19.77
CA LEU A 203 15.90 -3.89 19.52
C LEU A 203 17.35 -4.37 19.44
N PHE A 204 17.58 -5.63 19.80
CA PHE A 204 18.90 -6.25 19.73
C PHE A 204 19.20 -6.89 18.36
N HIS A 205 18.16 -7.05 17.53
CA HIS A 205 18.25 -7.52 16.15
C HIS A 205 17.44 -6.59 15.24
N ARG A 206 17.70 -6.65 13.93
CA ARG A 206 17.01 -5.83 12.93
C ARG A 206 15.54 -6.27 12.85
N PRO A 207 14.55 -5.37 13.03
CA PRO A 207 13.19 -5.68 12.71
C PRO A 207 13.05 -5.79 11.19
N MET A 208 12.55 -6.93 10.75
CA MET A 208 12.18 -7.18 9.36
C MET A 208 10.78 -6.64 9.10
N ASP A 209 9.83 -6.96 9.98
CA ASP A 209 8.45 -6.49 9.87
C ASP A 209 7.87 -6.23 11.26
N ILE A 210 6.88 -5.34 11.34
CA ILE A 210 6.21 -4.98 12.59
C ILE A 210 4.71 -4.83 12.37
N GLY A 211 3.90 -5.26 13.34
CA GLY A 211 2.45 -5.13 13.26
C GLY A 211 1.80 -5.09 14.63
N PHE A 212 0.62 -4.48 14.71
CA PHE A 212 -0.19 -4.52 15.92
C PHE A 212 -1.27 -5.59 15.80
N ASP A 213 -1.49 -6.35 16.87
CA ASP A 213 -2.69 -7.18 16.99
C ASP A 213 -3.89 -6.38 17.52
N MET A 214 -5.07 -7.00 17.49
CA MET A 214 -6.32 -6.39 17.97
C MET A 214 -6.32 -6.07 19.47
N LYS A 215 -5.36 -6.61 20.24
CA LYS A 215 -5.18 -6.34 21.67
C LYS A 215 -4.18 -5.19 21.91
N GLY A 216 -3.65 -4.57 20.86
CA GLY A 216 -2.66 -3.52 20.93
C GLY A 216 -1.25 -4.00 21.26
N GLN A 217 -0.96 -5.30 21.10
CA GLN A 217 0.39 -5.83 21.25
C GLN A 217 1.17 -5.61 19.95
N LEU A 218 2.41 -5.19 20.07
CA LEU A 218 3.31 -4.98 18.95
C LEU A 218 4.10 -6.26 18.68
N TRP A 219 3.84 -6.87 17.53
CA TRP A 219 4.58 -8.00 17.00
C TRP A 219 5.76 -7.48 16.18
N VAL A 220 6.96 -7.98 16.46
CA VAL A 220 8.21 -7.59 15.80
C VAL A 220 8.88 -8.84 15.27
N LEU A 221 8.92 -8.98 13.96
CA LEU A 221 9.70 -9.99 13.28
C LEU A 221 11.15 -9.54 13.20
N LEU A 222 12.09 -10.38 13.60
CA LEU A 222 13.51 -10.04 13.70
C LEU A 222 14.36 -10.87 12.75
N ASP A 223 15.43 -10.27 12.25
CA ASP A 223 16.51 -10.93 11.53
C ASP A 223 17.43 -11.65 12.53
N SER A 224 16.94 -12.76 13.09
CA SER A 224 17.65 -13.58 14.07
C SER A 224 17.18 -15.03 13.97
N SER A 225 18.13 -15.97 13.93
CA SER A 225 17.83 -17.40 14.01
C SER A 225 17.30 -17.82 15.38
N ASP A 226 17.71 -17.10 16.42
CA ASP A 226 17.53 -17.50 17.82
C ASP A 226 16.25 -16.90 18.39
N VAL A 227 16.00 -15.63 18.08
CA VAL A 227 14.79 -14.89 18.49
C VAL A 227 14.14 -14.26 17.26
N PRO A 228 13.51 -15.05 16.37
CA PRO A 228 12.95 -14.55 15.13
C PRO A 228 11.68 -13.69 15.33
N LEU A 229 11.05 -13.76 16.50
CA LEU A 229 9.81 -13.04 16.79
C LEU A 229 9.78 -12.53 18.24
N GLN A 230 9.42 -11.27 18.43
CA GLN A 230 9.17 -10.65 19.74
C GLN A 230 7.77 -10.04 19.77
N ILE A 231 7.12 -10.14 20.94
CA ILE A 231 5.81 -9.52 21.18
C ILE A 231 6.00 -8.52 22.32
N HIS A 232 5.73 -7.24 22.06
CA HIS A 232 5.81 -6.18 23.05
C HIS A 232 4.40 -5.76 23.48
N THR A 233 4.18 -5.66 24.78
CA THR A 233 2.93 -5.15 25.36
C THR A 233 3.22 -3.87 26.10
N TYR A 234 2.37 -2.85 25.92
CA TYR A 234 2.47 -1.63 26.68
C TYR A 234 1.75 -1.77 28.03
N ARG A 235 2.49 -1.67 29.14
CA ARG A 235 1.97 -1.75 30.51
C ARG A 235 2.65 -0.70 31.39
N LYS A 236 1.89 -0.07 32.29
CA LYS A 236 2.43 0.86 33.30
C LYS A 236 3.40 1.92 32.72
N ASN A 237 3.04 2.49 31.57
CA ASN A 237 3.82 3.52 30.88
C ASN A 237 5.15 3.05 30.25
N SER A 238 5.38 1.74 30.11
CA SER A 238 6.55 1.15 29.45
C SER A 238 6.17 -0.03 28.54
N TRP A 239 7.03 -0.33 27.57
CA TRP A 239 6.89 -1.53 26.74
C TRP A 239 7.65 -2.67 27.39
N GLU A 240 6.95 -3.78 27.60
CA GLU A 240 7.48 -5.02 28.15
C GLU A 240 7.50 -6.09 27.06
N VAL A 241 8.58 -6.87 26.96
CA VAL A 241 8.66 -8.02 26.05
C VAL A 241 7.97 -9.20 26.71
N TRP A 242 7.04 -9.81 25.99
CA TRP A 242 6.42 -11.05 26.42
C TRP A 242 7.36 -12.22 26.10
N LEU A 243 8.08 -12.70 27.11
CA LEU A 243 8.88 -13.92 27.05
C LEU A 243 8.00 -15.11 27.44
N ASP A 244 7.35 -15.75 26.47
CA ASP A 244 6.87 -17.11 26.68
C ASP A 244 7.80 -18.08 25.97
N SER A 245 8.50 -18.86 26.80
CA SER A 245 9.30 -20.02 26.40
C SER A 245 8.52 -21.06 25.60
N ASN A 246 7.18 -20.99 25.54
CA ASN A 246 6.32 -21.93 24.82
C ASN A 246 5.80 -21.45 23.45
N LEU A 247 6.33 -20.38 22.86
CA LEU A 247 6.12 -20.08 21.43
C LEU A 247 6.84 -21.08 20.49
N HIS A 248 6.93 -22.34 20.89
CA HIS A 248 7.25 -23.49 20.03
C HIS A 248 6.03 -23.82 19.16
N THR A 249 5.78 -23.01 18.13
CA THR A 249 4.77 -23.40 17.13
C THR A 249 5.34 -23.25 15.73
N SER A 250 5.78 -24.40 15.19
CA SER A 250 6.25 -24.61 13.81
C SER A 250 5.34 -24.02 12.72
N ARG A 251 4.11 -23.64 13.06
CA ARG A 251 3.12 -22.99 12.18
C ARG A 251 3.50 -21.56 11.82
N TYR A 252 4.02 -20.76 12.76
CA TYR A 252 4.44 -19.39 12.48
C TYR A 252 5.82 -19.36 11.84
N LYS A 253 6.68 -20.33 12.15
CA LYS A 253 8.03 -20.45 11.59
C LYS A 253 8.02 -20.51 10.06
N LEU A 254 7.07 -21.23 9.45
CA LEU A 254 6.94 -21.36 7.99
C LEU A 254 6.40 -20.08 7.32
N ILE A 255 5.41 -19.42 7.94
CA ILE A 255 4.84 -18.15 7.47
C ILE A 255 5.88 -17.02 7.58
N ILE A 256 6.61 -17.00 8.69
CA ILE A 256 7.74 -16.10 8.93
C ILE A 256 8.85 -16.34 7.90
N LEU A 257 9.26 -17.59 7.67
CA LEU A 257 10.27 -17.93 6.64
C LEU A 257 9.83 -17.48 5.24
N PHE A 258 8.55 -17.63 4.90
CA PHE A 258 7.99 -17.20 3.61
C PHE A 258 7.92 -15.67 3.46
N LEU A 259 7.60 -14.94 4.53
CA LEU A 259 7.61 -13.47 4.55
C LEU A 259 9.05 -12.92 4.51
N THR A 260 9.98 -13.56 5.22
CA THR A 260 11.39 -13.14 5.24
C THR A 260 12.07 -13.29 3.89
N SER A 261 11.76 -14.32 3.10
CA SER A 261 12.40 -14.55 1.80
C SER A 261 12.04 -13.48 0.75
N ILE A 262 10.79 -12.99 0.77
CA ILE A 262 10.33 -11.90 -0.11
C ILE A 262 10.94 -10.56 0.33
N LEU A 263 11.03 -10.32 1.64
CA LEU A 263 11.55 -9.07 2.19
C LEU A 263 13.09 -8.94 2.07
N LEU A 264 13.82 -10.05 2.18
CA LEU A 264 15.29 -10.12 1.99
C LEU A 264 15.75 -9.63 0.61
N LEU A 265 14.92 -9.80 -0.42
CA LEU A 265 15.22 -9.32 -1.78
C LEU A 265 15.17 -7.78 -1.90
N ILE A 266 14.41 -7.12 -1.02
CA ILE A 266 14.14 -5.67 -1.06
C ILE A 266 15.18 -4.89 -0.23
N ILE A 267 15.68 -5.48 0.85
CA ILE A 267 16.59 -4.84 1.82
C ILE A 267 18.02 -4.63 1.27
N TYR A 268 18.45 -5.41 0.28
CA TYR A 268 19.85 -5.38 -0.20
C TYR A 268 20.26 -4.06 -0.88
N PHE A 269 19.36 -3.10 -1.08
CA PHE A 269 19.60 -2.00 -2.02
C PHE A 269 19.85 -0.61 -1.42
N TYR A 270 19.61 -0.31 -0.13
CA TYR A 270 19.62 1.10 0.31
C TYR A 270 20.34 1.38 1.64
N PHE A 271 21.37 2.21 1.54
CA PHE A 271 22.12 2.81 2.65
C PHE A 271 22.33 4.31 2.35
N ILE A 272 22.14 5.20 3.33
CA ILE A 272 23.12 6.20 3.84
C ILE A 272 22.45 7.24 4.78
N LEU A 273 23.05 7.30 5.99
CA LEU A 273 23.28 8.36 7.00
C LEU A 273 22.76 9.82 6.84
N ILE A 274 22.21 10.39 7.95
CA ILE A 274 22.43 11.74 8.56
C ILE A 274 21.68 11.77 9.94
N ILE A 275 21.57 12.89 10.69
CA ILE A 275 21.20 12.96 12.13
C ILE A 275 20.01 13.92 12.41
N HIS A 276 19.18 13.54 13.41
CA HIS A 276 18.11 14.25 14.15
C HIS A 276 16.65 14.06 13.67
N LEU A 277 15.82 13.43 14.54
CA LEU A 277 14.38 13.29 14.31
C LEU A 277 13.64 14.59 14.66
N TYR A 278 12.95 15.19 13.70
CA TYR A 278 12.13 16.38 13.95
C TYR A 278 10.81 16.35 13.16
N LYS A 279 9.79 16.96 13.75
CA LYS A 279 8.47 17.14 13.14
C LYS A 279 8.37 18.51 12.50
N VAL A 280 8.02 18.55 11.22
CA VAL A 280 7.71 19.82 10.51
C VAL A 280 6.24 19.79 10.09
N SER A 281 5.50 20.86 10.39
CA SER A 281 4.11 21.03 9.92
C SER A 281 4.12 21.98 8.73
N PHE A 282 3.30 21.73 7.72
CA PHE A 282 3.28 22.51 6.48
C PHE A 282 1.89 23.09 6.24
N ASP A 283 1.77 24.41 6.22
CA ASP A 283 0.57 25.08 5.71
C ASP A 283 0.81 25.54 4.26
N ASN A 284 0.62 24.62 3.31
CA ASN A 284 0.77 24.89 1.88
C ASN A 284 -0.58 24.97 1.15
N VAL A 285 -1.70 24.99 1.88
CA VAL A 285 -3.05 24.84 1.31
C VAL A 285 -3.40 26.01 0.39
N SER A 286 -3.12 27.24 0.82
CA SER A 286 -3.39 28.46 0.07
C SER A 286 -2.59 28.52 -1.24
N VAL A 287 -1.30 28.20 -1.19
CA VAL A 287 -0.40 28.17 -2.35
C VAL A 287 -0.79 27.06 -3.33
N TYR A 288 -1.15 25.87 -2.83
CA TYR A 288 -1.61 24.77 -3.68
C TYR A 288 -2.93 25.11 -4.38
N LEU A 289 -3.92 25.65 -3.65
CA LEU A 289 -5.22 26.02 -4.21
C LEU A 289 -5.08 27.11 -5.28
N GLN A 290 -4.24 28.12 -5.06
CA GLN A 290 -3.92 29.13 -6.08
C GLN A 290 -3.31 28.51 -7.34
N LYS A 291 -2.30 27.64 -7.21
CA LYS A 291 -1.69 26.96 -8.36
C LYS A 291 -2.65 26.01 -9.07
N LYS A 292 -3.57 25.37 -8.34
CA LYS A 292 -4.63 24.53 -8.92
C LYS A 292 -5.62 25.39 -9.71
N GLN A 293 -6.04 26.53 -9.16
CA GLN A 293 -6.93 27.48 -9.82
C GLN A 293 -6.31 28.04 -11.11
N GLN A 294 -5.04 28.47 -11.05
CA GLN A 294 -4.28 28.91 -12.24
C GLN A 294 -4.23 27.84 -13.33
N ARG A 295 -3.98 26.56 -12.98
CA ARG A 295 -3.98 25.46 -13.96
C ARG A 295 -5.35 25.24 -14.59
N ILE A 296 -6.43 25.36 -13.82
CA ILE A 296 -7.81 25.24 -14.33
C ILE A 296 -8.10 26.39 -15.30
N GLU A 297 -7.76 27.62 -14.94
CA GLU A 297 -7.94 28.81 -15.79
C GLU A 297 -7.12 28.72 -17.08
N GLU A 298 -5.87 28.26 -17.02
CA GLU A 298 -5.06 28.02 -18.21
C GLU A 298 -5.68 26.95 -19.13
N HIS A 299 -6.24 25.88 -18.55
CA HIS A 299 -6.90 24.84 -19.32
C HIS A 299 -8.19 25.34 -19.97
N GLN A 300 -8.98 26.16 -19.27
CA GLN A 300 -10.15 26.82 -19.83
C GLN A 300 -9.75 27.80 -20.94
N LEU A 301 -8.72 28.62 -20.74
CA LEU A 301 -8.23 29.56 -21.73
C LEU A 301 -7.72 28.85 -23.00
N LYS A 302 -7.03 27.72 -22.84
CA LYS A 302 -6.60 26.85 -23.97
C LYS A 302 -7.81 26.26 -24.72
N ARG A 303 -8.87 25.83 -24.02
CA ARG A 303 -10.12 25.34 -24.65
C ARG A 303 -10.85 26.46 -25.42
N THR A 304 -10.98 27.64 -24.84
CA THR A 304 -11.64 28.80 -25.46
C THR A 304 -10.87 29.32 -26.67
N LYS A 305 -9.53 29.35 -26.60
CA LYS A 305 -8.66 29.70 -27.75
C LYS A 305 -8.82 28.68 -28.88
N GLY A 306 -8.81 27.37 -28.59
CA GLY A 306 -8.99 26.31 -29.59
C GLY A 306 -10.36 26.30 -30.28
N GLN A 307 -11.42 26.72 -29.59
CA GLN A 307 -12.75 26.91 -30.19
C GLN A 307 -12.80 28.12 -31.14
N LYS A 308 -12.15 29.25 -30.78
CA LYS A 308 -12.05 30.43 -31.66
C LYS A 308 -11.26 30.14 -32.95
N THR A 309 -10.19 29.32 -32.90
CA THR A 309 -9.43 28.91 -34.09
C THR A 309 -10.20 27.94 -34.99
N LYS A 310 -11.09 27.10 -34.43
CA LYS A 310 -11.96 26.21 -35.22
C LYS A 310 -13.09 26.97 -35.91
N CYS A 311 -13.64 28.00 -35.27
CA CYS A 311 -14.71 28.82 -35.85
C CYS A 311 -14.22 29.66 -37.05
N THR A 312 -12.99 30.21 -36.96
CA THR A 312 -12.35 30.96 -38.06
C THR A 312 -11.91 30.09 -39.23
N LYS A 313 -11.67 28.78 -39.05
CA LYS A 313 -11.42 27.85 -40.16
C LYS A 313 -12.69 27.41 -40.88
N LYS A 314 -13.84 27.36 -40.19
CA LYS A 314 -15.13 26.96 -40.80
C LYS A 314 -15.73 28.03 -41.70
N SER A 315 -15.45 29.31 -41.49
CA SER A 315 -15.96 30.40 -42.34
C SER A 315 -15.23 30.57 -43.69
N LYS A 316 -14.15 29.81 -43.95
CA LYS A 316 -13.33 29.92 -45.19
C LYS A 316 -13.58 28.85 -46.26
N LYS A 317 -14.54 27.93 -46.08
CA LYS A 317 -14.94 26.97 -47.14
C LYS A 317 -16.36 27.28 -47.61
N LYS A 318 -16.51 27.97 -48.75
CA LYS A 318 -17.72 27.94 -49.57
C LYS A 318 -17.67 26.70 -50.51
N PRO A 319 -18.81 26.11 -50.91
CA PRO A 319 -18.84 24.96 -51.81
C PRO A 319 -18.83 25.38 -53.28
N ASP A 320 -18.02 24.71 -54.10
CA ASP A 320 -18.03 24.83 -55.56
C ASP A 320 -19.23 24.06 -56.14
N GLU A 321 -20.02 24.73 -56.97
CA GLU A 321 -21.14 24.17 -57.75
C GLU A 321 -20.63 23.23 -58.86
N VAL A 322 -21.17 22.02 -58.91
CA VAL A 322 -20.95 21.05 -59.98
C VAL A 322 -21.89 21.38 -61.13
N LEU A 323 -21.33 21.80 -62.27
CA LEU A 323 -22.06 21.99 -63.53
C LEU A 323 -22.04 20.69 -64.34
N THR A 324 -23.17 19.97 -64.35
CA THR A 324 -23.47 18.93 -65.33
C THR A 324 -24.11 19.58 -66.55
N GLN A 325 -23.47 19.46 -67.73
CA GLN A 325 -24.10 19.80 -69.01
C GLN A 325 -24.78 18.56 -69.62
N PRO A 326 -25.97 18.69 -70.25
CA PRO A 326 -26.59 17.63 -71.02
C PRO A 326 -26.19 17.68 -72.51
N SER A 327 -26.37 16.52 -73.14
CA SER A 327 -26.09 16.11 -74.52
C SER A 327 -26.69 16.96 -75.65
N THR A 328 -25.93 17.07 -76.75
CA THR A 328 -26.32 16.65 -78.13
C THR A 328 -25.09 16.26 -78.91
#